data_AF-A0A945KDW2-F1
#
_entry.id   AF-A0A945KDW2-F1
#
_cell.length_a   1.000
_cell.length_b   1.000
_cell.length_c   1.000
_cell.angle_alpha   90.00
_cell.angle_beta   90.00
_cell.angle_gamma   90.00
#
_symmetry.space_group_name_H-M   'P 1'
#
loop_
_entity.id
_entity.type
_entity.pdbx_description
1 polymer ?
#
loop_
_entity_poly.entity_id
_entity_poly.type
_entity_poly.pdbx_seq_one_letter_code
_entity_poly.pdbx_strand_id
1 'polypeptide(L)'
;MTTILLLAVLFGSVVAIILMVYLIDRVKRLESLSIQANNASADVQAAPNDNGFLGLSGKVLWDAMSGQLPEGFQEGDLLALKSRFEFVLQNHIETLFKLGKKDGTAGKSPETPSNPIEISTLRGSIESWIPAQHVSVLYRAGHESVAADSIAINRLKADIDETAQVLFSRTGLTIKQAFSEKLLGNAVPAALPNSETMTDLDEDLSEAL
;
A
#
# COMPACT_ATOMS: atom_id res chain seq x y z
N MET A 1 45.76 -21.22 40.69
CA MET A 1 46.02 -20.85 39.29
C MET A 1 45.35 -21.82 38.32
N THR A 2 45.57 -23.13 38.45
CA THR A 2 44.91 -24.19 37.65
C THR A 2 43.38 -24.23 37.77
N THR A 3 42.82 -23.97 38.95
CA THR A 3 41.36 -23.93 39.16
C THR A 3 40.68 -22.76 38.44
N ILE A 4 41.32 -21.59 38.42
CA ILE A 4 40.85 -20.39 37.71
C ILE A 4 40.91 -20.63 36.19
N LEU A 5 41.97 -21.30 35.72
CA LEU A 5 42.11 -21.68 34.31
C LEU A 5 41.04 -22.71 33.89
N LEU A 6 40.75 -23.71 34.73
CA LEU A 6 39.65 -24.65 34.51
C LEU A 6 38.28 -23.96 34.49
N LEU A 7 38.04 -22.99 35.38
CA LEU A 7 36.79 -22.22 35.40
C LEU A 7 36.61 -21.37 34.13
N ALA A 8 37.68 -20.73 33.66
CA ALA A 8 37.66 -19.92 32.44
C ALA A 8 37.41 -20.78 31.20
N VAL A 9 38.03 -21.95 31.11
CA VAL A 9 37.80 -22.92 30.02
C VAL A 9 36.36 -23.45 30.05
N LEU A 10 35.83 -23.73 31.24
CA LEU A 10 34.45 -24.22 31.40
C LEU A 10 33.43 -23.15 30.99
N PHE A 11 33.59 -21.91 31.43
CA PHE A 11 32.72 -20.80 31.00
C PHE A 11 32.83 -20.51 29.50
N GLY A 12 34.05 -20.50 28.95
CA GLY A 12 34.26 -20.30 27.52
C GLY A 12 33.62 -21.41 26.68
N SER A 13 33.69 -22.66 27.14
CA SER A 13 33.03 -23.80 26.49
C SER A 13 31.50 -23.66 26.51
N VAL A 14 30.91 -23.26 27.63
CA VAL A 14 29.46 -23.03 27.73
C VAL A 14 29.01 -21.92 26.77
N VAL A 15 29.73 -20.81 26.71
CA VAL A 15 29.42 -19.69 25.79
C VAL A 15 29.53 -20.15 24.33
N ALA A 16 30.56 -20.92 23.99
CA ALA A 16 30.72 -21.46 22.63
C ALA A 16 29.56 -22.39 22.24
N ILE A 17 29.07 -23.22 23.16
CA ILE A 17 27.92 -24.10 22.93
C ILE A 17 26.64 -23.27 22.70
N ILE A 18 26.39 -22.25 23.53
CA ILE A 18 25.23 -21.36 23.37
C ILE A 18 25.28 -20.67 22.00
N LEU A 19 26.45 -20.16 21.60
CA LEU A 19 26.65 -19.56 20.28
C LEU A 19 26.40 -20.55 19.14
N MET A 20 26.83 -21.81 19.28
CA MET A 20 26.63 -22.82 18.25
C MET A 20 25.15 -23.19 18.09
N VAL A 21 24.42 -23.37 19.19
CA VAL A 21 22.96 -23.61 19.15
C VAL A 21 22.24 -22.41 18.51
N TYR A 22 22.63 -21.19 18.88
CA TYR A 22 22.09 -19.97 18.27
C TYR A 22 22.35 -19.91 16.77
N LEU A 23 23.56 -20.27 16.31
CA LEU A 23 23.89 -20.31 14.88
C LEU A 23 23.10 -21.39 14.16
N ILE A 24 22.89 -22.56 14.76
CA ILE A 24 22.06 -23.62 14.16
C ILE A 24 20.61 -23.14 14.01
N ASP A 25 20.02 -22.54 15.03
CA ASP A 25 18.65 -22.00 14.92
C ASP A 25 18.58 -20.84 13.92
N ARG A 26 19.61 -19.98 13.87
CA ARG A 26 19.68 -18.89 12.89
C ARG A 26 19.86 -19.42 11.45
N VAL A 27 20.66 -20.45 11.25
CA VAL A 27 20.86 -21.12 9.96
C VAL A 27 19.59 -21.84 9.53
N LYS A 28 18.90 -22.55 10.43
CA LYS A 28 17.58 -23.14 10.15
C LYS A 28 16.54 -22.11 9.75
N ARG A 29 16.55 -20.92 10.40
CA ARG A 29 15.71 -19.79 9.98
C ARG A 29 16.07 -19.32 8.58
N LEU A 30 17.36 -19.15 8.28
CA LEU A 30 17.84 -18.80 6.93
C LEU A 30 17.44 -19.84 5.87
N GLU A 31 17.54 -21.14 6.20
CA GLU A 31 17.11 -22.24 5.32
C GLU A 31 15.60 -22.22 5.11
N SER A 32 14.80 -22.01 6.16
CA SER A 32 13.34 -21.92 6.03
C SER A 32 12.90 -20.73 5.18
N LEU A 33 13.55 -19.58 5.34
CA LEU A 33 13.29 -18.37 4.54
C LEU A 33 13.75 -18.57 3.09
N SER A 34 14.87 -19.25 2.87
CA SER A 34 15.36 -19.60 1.53
C SER A 34 14.44 -20.59 0.82
N ILE A 35 13.99 -21.64 1.50
CA ILE A 35 13.07 -22.64 0.92
C ILE A 35 11.70 -22.03 0.65
N GLN A 36 11.19 -21.17 1.55
CA GLN A 36 9.92 -20.47 1.33
C GLN A 36 10.02 -19.46 0.18
N ALA A 37 11.13 -18.70 0.09
CA ALA A 37 11.41 -17.83 -1.04
C ALA A 37 11.54 -18.64 -2.35
N ASN A 38 12.20 -19.80 -2.34
CA ASN A 38 12.40 -20.62 -3.53
C ASN A 38 11.11 -21.30 -4.01
N ASN A 39 10.16 -21.59 -3.11
CA ASN A 39 8.82 -22.09 -3.50
C ASN A 39 7.86 -20.97 -3.92
N ALA A 40 8.09 -19.72 -3.50
CA ALA A 40 7.32 -18.55 -3.92
C ALA A 40 7.91 -17.86 -5.18
N SER A 41 9.12 -18.24 -5.61
CA SER A 41 9.81 -17.66 -6.76
C SER A 41 9.40 -18.34 -8.06
N ALA A 42 8.16 -18.06 -8.46
CA ALA A 42 7.81 -17.94 -9.87
C ALA A 42 7.37 -16.50 -10.18
N ASP A 43 8.00 -15.49 -9.57
CA ASP A 43 8.24 -14.22 -10.26
C ASP A 43 9.32 -13.36 -9.57
N VAL A 44 10.17 -12.78 -10.41
CA VAL A 44 11.13 -11.67 -10.23
C VAL A 44 12.11 -11.67 -9.04
N GLN A 45 13.38 -11.92 -9.37
CA GLN A 45 14.55 -11.43 -8.65
C GLN A 45 14.60 -9.90 -8.58
N ALA A 46 14.70 -9.35 -7.38
CA ALA A 46 15.42 -8.11 -7.10
C ALA A 46 16.21 -8.29 -5.78
N ALA A 47 17.40 -7.69 -5.71
CA ALA A 47 18.35 -7.72 -4.59
C ALA A 47 17.69 -7.55 -3.20
N PRO A 48 18.37 -7.90 -2.08
CA PRO A 48 17.87 -7.62 -0.74
C PRO A 48 17.98 -6.12 -0.45
N ASN A 49 17.21 -5.32 -1.18
CA ASN A 49 16.93 -3.95 -0.83
C ASN A 49 16.08 -4.06 0.44
N ASP A 50 16.60 -3.50 1.53
CA ASP A 50 15.81 -3.32 2.74
C ASP A 50 14.56 -2.51 2.36
N ASN A 51 13.46 -3.21 2.15
CA ASN A 51 12.18 -2.62 1.77
C ASN A 51 11.60 -1.75 2.90
N GLY A 52 12.31 -1.62 4.03
CA GLY A 52 11.89 -0.86 5.21
C GLY A 52 10.88 -1.63 6.07
N PHE A 53 10.52 -2.85 5.67
CA PHE A 53 9.57 -3.74 6.33
C PHE A 53 10.17 -5.10 6.72
N LEU A 54 11.49 -5.14 6.96
CA LEU A 54 12.21 -6.34 7.40
C LEU A 54 12.03 -7.51 6.41
N GLY A 55 11.88 -7.20 5.12
CA GLY A 55 11.65 -8.20 4.07
C GLY A 55 10.20 -8.64 3.90
N LEU A 56 9.25 -8.11 4.67
CA LEU A 56 7.82 -8.37 4.47
C LEU A 56 7.30 -7.57 3.28
N SER A 57 6.58 -8.21 2.37
CA SER A 57 5.90 -7.57 1.24
C SER A 57 4.58 -8.28 0.92
N GLY A 58 3.73 -7.61 0.13
CA GLY A 58 2.50 -8.15 -0.41
C GLY A 58 1.54 -8.66 0.67
N LYS A 59 0.99 -9.86 0.45
CA LYS A 59 0.00 -10.45 1.35
C LYS A 59 0.58 -10.77 2.74
N VAL A 60 1.84 -11.17 2.82
CA VAL A 60 2.48 -11.51 4.10
C VAL A 60 2.61 -10.25 4.97
N LEU A 61 2.92 -9.10 4.37
CA LEU A 61 2.91 -7.82 5.06
C LEU A 61 1.51 -7.46 5.57
N TRP A 62 0.48 -7.63 4.74
CA TRP A 62 -0.91 -7.38 5.15
C TRP A 62 -1.34 -8.26 6.32
N ASP A 63 -1.04 -9.56 6.26
CA ASP A 63 -1.38 -10.53 7.31
C ASP A 63 -0.66 -10.16 8.63
N ALA A 64 0.63 -9.82 8.57
CA ALA A 64 1.41 -9.34 9.72
C ALA A 64 0.81 -8.08 10.35
N MET A 65 0.41 -7.09 9.54
CA MET A 65 -0.21 -5.85 10.02
C MET A 65 -1.62 -6.07 10.56
N SER A 66 -2.33 -7.09 10.07
CA SER A 66 -3.66 -7.48 10.53
C SER A 66 -3.65 -8.33 11.82
N GLY A 67 -2.46 -8.57 12.41
CA GLY A 67 -2.30 -9.32 13.65
C GLY A 67 -1.94 -10.81 13.47
N GLN A 68 -1.77 -11.28 12.24
CA GLN A 68 -1.25 -12.62 11.96
C GLN A 68 0.27 -12.55 11.78
N LEU A 69 1.00 -12.52 12.90
CA LEU A 69 2.46 -12.42 12.87
C LEU A 69 3.09 -13.69 12.24
N PRO A 70 4.03 -13.52 11.30
CA PRO A 70 4.88 -14.62 10.84
C PRO A 70 5.71 -15.20 11.99
N GLU A 71 6.00 -16.50 11.95
CA GLU A 71 6.79 -17.17 12.98
C GLU A 71 8.16 -16.49 13.16
N GLY A 72 8.44 -16.00 14.38
CA GLY A 72 9.70 -15.33 14.72
C GLY A 72 9.66 -13.80 14.70
N PHE A 73 8.56 -13.16 14.32
CA PHE A 73 8.38 -11.71 14.51
C PHE A 73 7.96 -11.38 15.94
N GLN A 74 8.55 -10.32 16.51
CA GLN A 74 8.16 -9.79 17.81
C GLN A 74 7.09 -8.71 17.64
N GLU A 75 6.12 -8.68 18.55
CA GLU A 75 5.04 -7.69 18.54
C GLU A 75 5.55 -6.25 18.72
N GLY A 76 6.72 -6.08 19.37
CA GLY A 76 7.39 -4.78 19.53
C GLY A 76 7.87 -4.15 18.22
N ASP A 77 8.31 -4.96 17.24
CA ASP A 77 8.76 -4.47 15.93
C ASP A 77 7.58 -3.98 15.08
N LEU A 78 6.38 -4.50 15.34
CA LEU A 78 5.17 -4.10 14.62
C LEU A 78 4.79 -2.65 14.89
N LEU A 79 5.09 -2.08 16.06
CA LEU A 79 4.66 -0.71 16.36
C LEU A 79 5.36 0.30 15.44
N ALA A 80 6.67 0.15 15.26
CA ALA A 80 7.44 0.96 14.32
C ALA A 80 7.00 0.71 12.87
N LEU A 81 6.59 -0.53 12.58
CA LEU A 81 6.15 -0.93 11.25
C LEU A 81 4.77 -0.39 10.89
N LYS A 82 3.85 -0.34 11.85
CA LYS A 82 2.49 0.19 11.71
C LYS A 82 2.49 1.65 11.25
N SER A 83 3.34 2.49 11.85
CA SER A 83 3.46 3.89 11.42
C SER A 83 3.91 4.02 9.97
N ARG A 84 4.79 3.13 9.50
CA ARG A 84 5.24 3.09 8.10
C ARG A 84 4.15 2.53 7.18
N PHE A 85 3.48 1.47 7.64
CA PHE A 85 2.39 0.83 6.91
C PHE A 85 1.21 1.76 6.70
N GLU A 86 0.93 2.65 7.65
CA GLU A 86 -0.09 3.69 7.53
C GLU A 86 0.08 4.49 6.23
N PHE A 87 1.32 4.92 5.93
CA PHE A 87 1.62 5.66 4.71
C PHE A 87 1.50 4.80 3.45
N VAL A 88 1.94 3.53 3.52
CA VAL A 88 1.81 2.59 2.39
C VAL A 88 0.34 2.33 2.07
N LEU A 89 -0.50 2.11 3.08
CA LEU A 89 -1.93 1.87 2.93
C LEU A 89 -2.65 3.11 2.39
N GLN A 90 -2.29 4.31 2.86
CA GLN A 90 -2.80 5.57 2.30
C GLN A 90 -2.48 5.69 0.80
N ASN A 91 -1.22 5.50 0.42
CA ASN A 91 -0.82 5.56 -0.98
C ASN A 91 -1.46 4.48 -1.82
N HIS A 92 -1.68 3.29 -1.27
CA HIS A 92 -2.39 2.21 -1.96
C HIS A 92 -3.81 2.65 -2.34
N ILE A 93 -4.57 3.16 -1.36
CA ILE A 93 -5.94 3.66 -1.57
C ILE A 93 -5.96 4.77 -2.63
N GLU A 94 -5.04 5.74 -2.52
CA GLU A 94 -4.93 6.83 -3.49
C GLU A 94 -4.58 6.36 -4.90
N THR A 95 -3.68 5.39 -5.01
CA THR A 95 -3.20 4.88 -6.30
C THR A 95 -4.34 4.15 -7.03
N LEU A 96 -5.11 3.33 -6.32
CA LEU A 96 -6.28 2.65 -6.88
C LEU A 96 -7.34 3.63 -7.35
N PHE A 97 -7.64 4.65 -6.54
CA PHE A 97 -8.61 5.67 -6.90
C PHE A 97 -8.16 6.46 -8.14
N LYS A 98 -6.90 6.90 -8.17
CA LYS A 98 -6.31 7.62 -9.32
C LYS A 98 -6.30 6.77 -10.58
N LEU A 99 -6.01 5.48 -10.45
CA LEU A 99 -6.04 4.53 -11.57
C LEU A 99 -7.46 4.39 -12.14
N GLY A 100 -8.46 4.20 -11.28
CA GLY A 100 -9.87 4.17 -11.67
C GLY A 100 -10.31 5.45 -12.36
N LYS A 101 -9.99 6.61 -11.78
CA LYS A 101 -10.30 7.92 -12.36
C LYS A 101 -9.66 8.10 -13.74
N LYS A 102 -8.39 7.74 -13.89
CA LYS A 102 -7.67 7.80 -15.18
C LYS A 102 -8.36 6.94 -16.23
N ASP A 103 -8.73 5.71 -15.88
CA ASP A 103 -9.37 4.79 -16.82
C ASP A 103 -10.79 5.23 -17.18
N GLY A 104 -11.53 5.81 -16.22
CA GLY A 104 -12.82 6.45 -16.45
C GLY A 104 -12.72 7.65 -17.40
N THR A 105 -11.76 8.54 -17.19
CA THR A 105 -11.51 9.67 -18.11
C THR A 105 -11.09 9.19 -19.51
N ALA A 106 -10.37 8.07 -19.60
CA ALA A 106 -9.97 7.47 -20.87
C ALA A 106 -11.09 6.66 -21.56
N GLY A 107 -12.28 6.56 -20.97
CA GLY A 107 -13.42 5.81 -21.51
C GLY A 107 -13.21 4.29 -21.54
N LYS A 108 -12.28 3.77 -20.72
CA LYS A 108 -12.04 2.32 -20.61
C LYS A 108 -13.12 1.66 -19.76
N SER A 109 -13.43 0.41 -20.07
CA SER A 109 -14.29 -0.41 -19.21
C SER A 109 -13.65 -0.62 -17.83
N PRO A 110 -14.43 -0.66 -16.75
CA PRO A 110 -13.91 -0.89 -15.41
C PRO A 110 -13.44 -2.34 -15.27
N GLU A 111 -12.13 -2.56 -15.22
CA GLU A 111 -11.53 -3.86 -14.97
C GLU A 111 -10.92 -3.89 -13.56
N THR A 112 -10.91 -5.06 -12.91
CA THR A 112 -10.27 -5.18 -11.59
C THR A 112 -8.77 -5.00 -11.76
N PRO A 113 -8.14 -4.01 -11.09
CA PRO A 113 -6.73 -3.73 -11.27
C PRO A 113 -5.85 -4.83 -10.65
N SER A 114 -4.60 -4.91 -11.10
CA SER A 114 -3.61 -5.84 -10.56
C SER A 114 -3.40 -5.62 -9.06
N ASN A 115 -3.21 -6.70 -8.31
CA ASN A 115 -2.98 -6.71 -6.87
C ASN A 115 -2.06 -7.91 -6.55
N PRO A 116 -0.85 -7.71 -6.00
CA PRO A 116 -0.33 -6.50 -5.36
C PRO A 116 0.01 -5.34 -6.32
N ILE A 117 0.05 -4.12 -5.78
CA ILE A 117 0.54 -2.93 -6.49
C ILE A 117 1.87 -2.48 -5.90
N GLU A 118 2.76 -1.97 -6.76
CA GLU A 118 4.03 -1.39 -6.31
C GLU A 118 3.80 0.04 -5.79
N ILE A 119 4.19 0.29 -4.54
CA ILE A 119 4.13 1.60 -3.89
C ILE A 119 5.56 2.08 -3.64
N SER A 120 5.94 3.20 -4.26
CA SER A 120 7.23 3.83 -4.00
C SER A 120 7.22 4.56 -2.66
N THR A 121 8.17 4.21 -1.79
CA THR A 121 8.40 4.88 -0.50
C THR A 121 9.80 5.48 -0.46
N LEU A 122 10.08 6.33 0.54
CA LEU A 122 11.41 6.92 0.76
C LEU A 122 12.52 5.87 0.98
N ARG A 123 12.16 4.62 1.29
CA ARG A 123 13.09 3.52 1.57
C ARG A 123 13.19 2.50 0.45
N GLY A 124 12.47 2.73 -0.65
CA GLY A 124 12.37 1.80 -1.78
C GLY A 124 10.93 1.54 -2.17
N SER A 125 10.76 0.76 -3.23
CA SER A 125 9.45 0.26 -3.64
C SER A 125 9.04 -0.93 -2.78
N ILE A 126 7.75 -0.98 -2.45
CA ILE A 126 7.16 -2.12 -1.76
C ILE A 126 5.89 -2.59 -2.45
N GLU A 127 5.75 -3.90 -2.60
CA GLU A 127 4.50 -4.51 -3.02
C GLU A 127 3.48 -4.40 -1.89
N SER A 128 2.41 -3.65 -2.14
CA SER A 128 1.30 -3.49 -1.22
C SER A 128 0.14 -4.35 -1.70
N TRP A 129 -0.37 -5.20 -0.82
CA TRP A 129 -1.55 -6.03 -1.07
C TRP A 129 -2.65 -5.69 -0.08
N ILE A 130 -3.89 -5.60 -0.57
CA ILE A 130 -5.10 -5.53 0.27
C ILE A 130 -6.15 -6.50 -0.30
N PRO A 131 -7.20 -6.87 0.47
CA PRO A 131 -8.23 -7.79 -0.03
C PRO A 131 -8.92 -7.28 -1.30
N ALA A 132 -9.07 -8.16 -2.30
CA ALA A 132 -9.59 -7.82 -3.64
C ALA A 132 -10.96 -7.12 -3.63
N GLN A 133 -11.82 -7.45 -2.65
CA GLN A 133 -13.10 -6.78 -2.47
C GLN A 133 -12.95 -5.26 -2.29
N HIS A 134 -11.96 -4.81 -1.53
CA HIS A 134 -11.71 -3.40 -1.25
C HIS A 134 -11.00 -2.73 -2.43
N VAL A 135 -10.14 -3.48 -3.13
CA VAL A 135 -9.50 -3.01 -4.37
C VAL A 135 -10.56 -2.62 -5.40
N SER A 136 -11.53 -3.50 -5.62
CA SER A 136 -12.61 -3.28 -6.59
C SER A 136 -13.45 -2.05 -6.25
N VAL A 137 -13.83 -1.89 -4.97
CA VAL A 137 -14.63 -0.73 -4.51
C VAL A 137 -13.87 0.58 -4.73
N LEU A 138 -12.60 0.65 -4.33
CA LEU A 138 -11.79 1.88 -4.45
C LEU A 138 -11.51 2.27 -5.90
N TYR A 139 -11.18 1.29 -6.74
CA TYR A 139 -10.99 1.52 -8.18
C TYR A 139 -12.28 1.99 -8.85
N ARG A 140 -13.39 1.29 -8.61
CA ARG A 140 -14.68 1.61 -9.21
C ARG A 140 -15.17 2.99 -8.75
N ALA A 141 -14.96 3.35 -7.49
CA ALA A 141 -15.28 4.69 -6.99
C ALA A 141 -14.48 5.78 -7.74
N GLY A 142 -13.22 5.53 -8.06
CA GLY A 142 -12.43 6.41 -8.93
C GLY A 142 -13.00 6.52 -10.34
N HIS A 143 -13.34 5.40 -10.95
CA HIS A 143 -13.90 5.34 -12.31
C HIS A 143 -15.25 6.05 -12.43
N GLU A 144 -16.19 5.73 -11.54
CA GLU A 144 -17.53 6.32 -11.50
C GLU A 144 -17.49 7.81 -11.17
N SER A 145 -16.49 8.27 -10.40
CA SER A 145 -16.38 9.70 -10.03
C SER A 145 -16.23 10.65 -11.21
N VAL A 146 -15.84 10.17 -12.40
CA VAL A 146 -15.65 10.98 -13.60
C VAL A 146 -16.97 11.47 -14.19
N ALA A 147 -18.02 10.65 -14.13
CA ALA A 147 -19.33 10.94 -14.69
C ALA A 147 -20.43 11.09 -13.61
N ALA A 148 -20.05 11.07 -12.33
CA ALA A 148 -20.97 11.11 -11.20
C ALA A 148 -21.61 12.49 -11.02
N ASP A 149 -22.92 12.49 -10.75
CA ASP A 149 -23.66 13.67 -10.29
C ASP A 149 -23.47 13.89 -8.77
N SER A 150 -24.06 14.96 -8.22
CA SER A 150 -23.90 15.31 -6.80
C SER A 150 -24.40 14.23 -5.84
N ILE A 151 -25.41 13.44 -6.23
CA ILE A 151 -25.96 12.35 -5.42
C ILE A 151 -25.01 11.15 -5.44
N ALA A 152 -24.55 10.76 -6.64
CA ALA A 152 -23.59 9.69 -6.83
C ALA A 152 -22.26 10.00 -6.14
N ILE A 153 -21.77 11.24 -6.22
CA ILE A 153 -20.55 11.67 -5.49
C ILE A 153 -20.71 11.46 -3.99
N ASN A 154 -21.85 11.82 -3.38
CA ASN A 154 -22.05 11.62 -1.95
C ASN A 154 -22.07 10.14 -1.55
N ARG A 155 -22.65 9.28 -2.40
CA ARG A 155 -22.59 7.83 -2.20
C ARG A 155 -21.14 7.32 -2.29
N LEU A 156 -20.39 7.74 -3.31
CA LEU A 156 -18.99 7.36 -3.49
C LEU A 156 -18.13 7.80 -2.30
N LYS A 157 -18.39 8.98 -1.73
CA LYS A 157 -17.70 9.44 -0.51
C LYS A 157 -17.91 8.46 0.65
N ALA A 158 -19.15 8.02 0.89
CA ALA A 158 -19.48 7.06 1.94
C ALA A 158 -18.80 5.69 1.68
N ASP A 159 -18.87 5.17 0.45
CA ASP A 159 -18.27 3.87 0.09
C ASP A 159 -16.75 3.87 0.28
N ILE A 160 -16.07 4.97 -0.07
CA ILE A 160 -14.61 5.16 0.13
C ILE A 160 -14.26 5.19 1.61
N ASP A 161 -14.98 6.00 2.41
CA ASP A 161 -14.67 6.17 3.83
C ASP A 161 -14.97 4.90 4.62
N GLU A 162 -16.06 4.18 4.32
CA GLU A 162 -16.38 2.89 4.92
C GLU A 162 -15.28 1.86 4.60
N THR A 163 -14.88 1.76 3.33
CA THR A 163 -13.82 0.84 2.90
C THR A 163 -12.50 1.16 3.58
N ALA A 164 -12.12 2.44 3.64
CA ALA A 164 -10.91 2.88 4.34
C ALA A 164 -11.00 2.56 5.84
N GLN A 165 -12.14 2.80 6.47
CA GLN A 165 -12.36 2.51 7.88
C GLN A 165 -12.19 1.02 8.19
N VAL A 166 -12.73 0.13 7.35
CA VAL A 166 -12.55 -1.32 7.49
C VAL A 166 -11.06 -1.70 7.37
N LEU A 167 -10.34 -1.18 6.37
CA LEU A 167 -8.91 -1.49 6.17
C LEU A 167 -8.04 -1.01 7.35
N PHE A 168 -8.28 0.19 7.85
CA PHE A 168 -7.53 0.76 8.97
C PHE A 168 -7.86 0.06 10.29
N SER A 169 -9.14 -0.26 10.53
CA SER A 169 -9.56 -0.98 11.73
C SER A 169 -8.91 -2.36 11.81
N ARG A 170 -8.81 -3.08 10.69
CA ARG A 170 -8.17 -4.40 10.62
C ARG A 170 -6.68 -4.39 10.97
N THR A 171 -6.01 -3.26 10.73
CA THR A 171 -4.56 -3.12 10.97
C THR A 171 -4.26 -2.40 12.30
N GLY A 172 -5.32 -2.03 13.03
CA GLY A 172 -5.21 -1.25 14.27
C GLY A 172 -4.61 0.15 14.04
N LEU A 173 -4.83 0.73 12.84
CA LEU A 173 -4.39 2.07 12.48
C LEU A 173 -5.53 3.07 12.67
N THR A 174 -5.19 4.35 12.86
CA THR A 174 -6.17 5.44 13.00
C THR A 174 -6.19 6.31 11.75
N ILE A 175 -7.39 6.61 11.26
CA ILE A 175 -7.58 7.53 10.14
C ILE A 175 -7.48 8.97 10.67
N LYS A 176 -6.55 9.76 10.12
CA LYS A 176 -6.36 11.18 10.50
C LYS A 176 -7.25 12.15 9.73
N GLN A 177 -7.66 11.77 8.52
CA GLN A 177 -8.51 12.57 7.62
C GLN A 177 -9.39 11.64 6.80
N ALA A 178 -10.64 12.05 6.53
CA ALA A 178 -11.53 11.32 5.62
C ALA A 178 -10.91 11.22 4.21
N PHE A 179 -10.89 10.01 3.65
CA PHE A 179 -10.30 9.78 2.33
C PHE A 179 -11.18 10.39 1.24
N SER A 180 -12.49 10.41 1.45
CA SER A 180 -13.44 11.04 0.55
C SER A 180 -13.17 12.53 0.34
N GLU A 181 -12.85 13.28 1.39
CA GLU A 181 -12.48 14.70 1.31
C GLU A 181 -11.19 14.89 0.53
N LYS A 182 -10.18 14.05 0.77
CA LYS A 182 -8.88 14.13 0.10
C LYS A 182 -8.97 13.79 -1.39
N LEU A 183 -9.76 12.77 -1.75
CA LEU A 183 -9.83 12.23 -3.11
C LEU A 183 -10.86 12.96 -4.00
N LEU A 184 -12.00 13.32 -3.42
CA LEU A 184 -13.13 13.93 -4.13
C LEU A 184 -13.32 15.42 -3.81
N GLY A 185 -12.78 15.92 -2.69
CA GLY A 185 -12.87 17.36 -2.34
C GLY A 185 -12.08 18.27 -3.29
N ASN A 186 -11.14 17.73 -4.06
CA ASN A 186 -10.41 18.44 -5.11
C ASN A 186 -11.05 18.31 -6.50
N ALA A 187 -12.24 17.72 -6.61
CA ALA A 187 -13.04 17.79 -7.83
C ALA A 187 -13.57 19.22 -7.98
N VAL A 188 -12.71 20.12 -8.47
CA VAL A 188 -13.16 21.35 -9.12
C VAL A 188 -14.16 20.88 -10.18
N PRO A 189 -15.45 21.29 -10.11
CA PRO A 189 -16.43 20.90 -11.10
C PRO A 189 -15.84 21.25 -12.46
N ALA A 190 -15.87 20.28 -13.38
CA ALA A 190 -15.42 20.45 -14.75
C ALA A 190 -15.93 21.81 -15.23
N ALA A 191 -14.98 22.68 -15.60
CA ALA A 191 -15.28 24.01 -16.09
C ALA A 191 -16.39 23.87 -17.14
N LEU A 192 -17.49 24.58 -16.88
CA LEU A 192 -18.56 24.78 -17.84
C LEU A 192 -17.91 25.13 -19.20
N PRO A 193 -18.39 24.59 -20.33
CA PRO A 193 -17.93 25.06 -21.62
C PRO A 193 -18.15 26.57 -21.65
N ASN A 194 -17.07 27.35 -21.80
CA ASN A 194 -17.15 28.79 -21.98
C ASN A 194 -18.18 29.06 -23.07
N SER A 195 -19.29 29.72 -22.71
CA SER A 195 -20.23 30.28 -23.66
C SER A 195 -19.62 31.54 -24.28
N GLU A 196 -18.48 31.39 -24.94
CA GLU A 196 -17.80 32.45 -25.70
C GLU A 196 -17.76 32.02 -27.18
N THR A 197 -18.94 31.72 -27.72
CA THR A 197 -19.13 31.63 -29.17
C THR A 197 -20.52 32.15 -29.50
N MET A 198 -20.73 33.46 -29.36
CA MET A 198 -21.86 34.15 -30.02
C MET A 198 -21.73 35.68 -30.00
N THR A 199 -20.62 36.23 -30.51
CA THR A 199 -20.60 37.61 -31.01
C THR A 199 -19.40 37.78 -31.92
N ASP A 200 -19.57 37.41 -33.20
CA ASP A 200 -18.73 37.87 -34.33
C ASP A 200 -19.43 37.51 -35.64
N LEU A 201 -20.69 37.98 -35.78
CA LEU A 201 -21.46 37.85 -37.02
C LEU A 201 -22.22 39.14 -37.38
N ASP A 202 -21.72 40.29 -36.92
CA ASP A 202 -22.31 41.61 -37.24
C ASP A 202 -21.30 42.60 -37.85
N GLU A 203 -20.14 42.14 -38.35
CA GLU A 203 -19.13 43.00 -39.00
C GLU A 203 -18.89 42.62 -40.47
N ASP A 204 -19.96 42.43 -41.26
CA ASP A 204 -19.83 42.20 -42.71
C ASP A 204 -20.94 42.87 -43.56
N LEU A 205 -21.70 43.82 -42.99
CA LEU A 205 -22.83 44.47 -43.70
C LEU A 205 -22.85 46.01 -43.68
N SER A 206 -21.79 46.69 -43.23
CA SER A 206 -21.75 48.17 -43.18
C SER A 206 -20.73 48.85 -44.10
N GLU A 207 -20.00 48.15 -44.96
CA GLU A 207 -19.09 48.78 -45.95
C GLU A 207 -19.56 48.69 -47.42
N ALA A 208 -20.84 48.40 -47.66
CA ALA A 208 -21.40 48.33 -49.02
C ALA A 208 -22.60 49.25 -49.28
N LEU A 209 -22.62 50.46 -48.69
CA LEU A 209 -23.53 51.55 -49.09
C LEU A 209 -22.81 52.90 -49.12
#